data_AF-A0A534TK81-F1
#
_entry.id   AF-A0A534TK81-F1
#
_cell.length_a   1.000
_cell.length_b   1.000
_cell.length_c   1.000
_cell.angle_alpha   90.00
_cell.angle_beta   90.00
_cell.angle_gamma   90.00
#
_symmetry.space_group_name_H-M   'P 1'
#
loop_
_entity.id
_entity.type
_entity.pdbx_description
1 polymer ?
#
loop_
_entity_poly.entity_id
_entity_poly.type
_entity_poly.pdbx_seq_one_letter_code
_entity_poly.pdbx_strand_id
1 'polypeptide(L)'
;MTRSLTKAEAEKFADVRGAAEQARWFVTNQYVGGGGGADVLLAMRASDLDALHSAYAAVPTTWGESLAQVIAERFVSGRDVLAAIKIPRLRSPRIKAEIQAMEECPHLHLVRLLASDKSDVPAWFVMEYFPRGTLEQHRSSYHGKPVEVLRHLRGMVEAVALLNKKGYFHRDIKPNNMFLADDGRWVLGDLGIVLDADDTEHTPESQQLWSRDWIPDWCVGFPENYDAAAEVHMLAKSALYLISGKKPRASHVDAVNLVEMFPKAQGARDVQELLREEIKTRREQTASNSADEFLDKIDRLLRRVSFPTRPSPLFQYLQGPMPGIAGSEPQTDLSRISMYIPGPTTRLFGSFKFKADNKQETGTFRYRLHSWTESALGKPLAESDPLRVENPPREGAWSMEISMRVSTELEPAWYILSLDTSSLGAVRLVSAMVYG
;
A
#
# COMPACT_ATOMS: atom_id res chain seq x y z
N MET A 1 7.14 16.86 4.54
CA MET A 1 7.15 18.00 5.48
C MET A 1 5.85 18.75 5.31
N THR A 2 5.12 19.00 6.39
CA THR A 2 3.90 19.82 6.38
C THR A 2 4.23 21.26 6.79
N ARG A 3 3.35 22.21 6.46
CA ARG A 3 3.41 23.59 6.97
C ARG A 3 2.06 24.04 7.47
N SER A 4 2.03 25.04 8.33
CA SER A 4 0.77 25.66 8.74
C SER A 4 0.16 26.48 7.59
N LEU A 5 -1.18 26.48 7.52
CA LEU A 5 -1.92 27.36 6.61
C LEU A 5 -1.74 28.84 6.98
N THR A 6 -1.73 29.70 5.97
CA THR A 6 -1.93 31.13 6.16
C THR A 6 -3.40 31.44 6.46
N LYS A 7 -3.70 32.63 6.97
CA LYS A 7 -5.09 33.06 7.23
C LYS A 7 -5.96 33.01 5.97
N ALA A 8 -5.43 33.49 4.85
CA ALA A 8 -6.14 33.47 3.56
C ALA A 8 -6.42 32.05 3.07
N GLU A 9 -5.49 31.11 3.28
CA GLU A 9 -5.71 29.71 2.93
C GLU A 9 -6.74 29.04 3.86
N ALA A 10 -6.72 29.36 5.16
CA ALA A 10 -7.72 28.86 6.09
C ALA A 10 -9.14 29.33 5.70
N GLU A 11 -9.28 30.60 5.31
CA GLU A 11 -10.54 31.16 4.78
C GLU A 11 -10.94 30.49 3.46
N LYS A 12 -9.99 30.30 2.52
CA LYS A 12 -10.22 29.60 1.25
C LYS A 12 -10.82 28.21 1.43
N PHE A 13 -10.40 27.47 2.45
CA PHE A 13 -10.83 26.08 2.67
C PHE A 13 -12.02 25.95 3.62
N ALA A 14 -12.59 27.05 4.14
CA ALA A 14 -13.64 27.01 5.17
C ALA A 14 -14.86 26.16 4.78
N ASP A 15 -15.36 26.30 3.55
CA ASP A 15 -16.52 25.54 3.07
C ASP A 15 -16.23 24.03 3.03
N VAL A 16 -15.05 23.65 2.52
CA VAL A 16 -14.63 22.24 2.45
C VAL A 16 -14.46 21.66 3.84
N ARG A 17 -13.95 22.44 4.80
CA ARG A 17 -13.82 22.02 6.20
C ARG A 17 -15.18 21.74 6.81
N GLY A 18 -16.14 22.66 6.67
CA GLY A 18 -17.50 22.47 7.16
C GLY A 18 -18.18 21.24 6.55
N ALA A 19 -18.00 21.00 5.25
CA ALA A 19 -18.55 19.83 4.57
C ALA A 19 -17.87 18.51 5.03
N ALA A 20 -16.55 18.49 5.18
CA ALA A 20 -15.82 17.33 5.69
C ALA A 20 -16.19 17.01 7.14
N GLU A 21 -16.41 18.03 7.97
CA GLU A 21 -16.84 17.85 9.37
C GLU A 21 -18.23 17.19 9.46
N GLN A 22 -19.17 17.58 8.59
CA GLN A 22 -20.46 16.89 8.46
C GLN A 22 -20.30 15.42 8.09
N ALA A 23 -19.27 15.10 7.30
CA ALA A 23 -18.87 13.73 6.95
C ALA A 23 -18.00 13.05 8.03
N ARG A 24 -17.91 13.61 9.25
CA ARG A 24 -17.12 13.10 10.39
C ARG A 24 -15.60 13.14 10.19
N TRP A 25 -15.10 14.10 9.40
CA TRP A 25 -13.67 14.36 9.20
C TRP A 25 -13.27 15.76 9.64
N PHE A 26 -12.32 15.84 10.56
CA PHE A 26 -11.70 17.09 10.96
C PHE A 26 -10.50 17.41 10.06
N VAL A 27 -10.50 18.56 9.42
CA VAL A 27 -9.39 19.01 8.55
C VAL A 27 -8.48 19.95 9.34
N THR A 28 -7.22 19.57 9.48
CA THR A 28 -6.24 20.31 10.27
C THR A 28 -5.71 21.54 9.52
N ASN A 29 -5.00 22.42 10.23
CA ASN A 29 -4.26 23.54 9.64
C ASN A 29 -2.91 23.14 9.00
N GLN A 30 -2.64 21.84 8.83
CA GLN A 30 -1.39 21.36 8.25
C GLN A 30 -1.56 21.11 6.75
N TYR A 31 -0.92 21.94 5.96
CA TYR A 31 -0.77 21.79 4.52
C TYR A 31 0.34 20.80 4.21
N VAL A 32 0.03 19.77 3.43
CA VAL A 32 0.97 18.71 3.03
C VAL A 32 1.69 19.08 1.73
N GLY A 33 0.95 19.60 0.76
CA GLY A 33 1.47 19.91 -0.57
C GLY A 33 0.36 20.28 -1.56
N GLY A 34 0.72 20.71 -2.77
CA GLY A 34 -0.26 21.01 -3.81
C GLY A 34 0.33 21.10 -5.20
N GLY A 35 0.73 19.94 -5.73
CA GLY A 35 1.08 19.74 -7.14
C GLY A 35 -0.12 19.18 -7.92
N GLY A 36 -0.08 19.22 -9.26
CA GLY A 36 -1.05 18.51 -10.10
C GLY A 36 -2.48 19.08 -10.11
N GLY A 37 -2.70 20.31 -9.61
CA GLY A 37 -4.01 20.96 -9.67
C GLY A 37 -4.91 20.76 -8.44
N ALA A 38 -4.39 20.18 -7.35
CA ALA A 38 -5.09 20.07 -6.08
C ALA A 38 -4.24 20.60 -4.92
N ASP A 39 -4.90 20.92 -3.81
CA ASP A 39 -4.29 21.25 -2.53
C ASP A 39 -4.55 20.08 -1.56
N VAL A 40 -3.54 19.67 -0.80
CA VAL A 40 -3.61 18.53 0.12
C VAL A 40 -3.32 18.97 1.54
N LEU A 41 -4.21 18.64 2.47
CA LEU A 41 -4.08 18.93 3.89
C LEU A 41 -4.14 17.65 4.71
N LEU A 42 -3.66 17.69 5.95
CA LEU A 42 -3.91 16.60 6.89
C LEU A 42 -5.33 16.68 7.44
N ALA A 43 -5.96 15.53 7.54
CA ALA A 43 -7.28 15.33 8.12
C ALA A 43 -7.25 14.18 9.12
N MET A 44 -8.27 14.09 9.97
CA MET A 44 -8.41 13.12 11.03
C MET A 44 -9.88 12.73 11.16
N ARG A 45 -10.19 11.49 11.54
CA ARG A 45 -11.59 11.14 11.84
C ARG A 45 -12.02 11.84 13.12
N ALA A 46 -13.28 12.27 13.16
CA ALA A 46 -13.83 12.89 14.36
C ALA A 46 -13.73 11.97 15.60
N SER A 47 -13.93 10.66 15.42
CA SER A 47 -13.75 9.66 16.48
C SER A 47 -12.34 9.64 17.07
N ASP A 48 -11.32 9.80 16.21
CA ASP A 48 -9.93 9.77 16.63
C ASP A 48 -9.55 11.08 17.34
N LEU A 49 -10.15 12.20 16.91
CA LEU A 49 -10.05 13.49 17.60
C LEU A 49 -10.75 13.47 18.97
N ASP A 50 -11.91 12.84 19.10
CA ASP A 50 -12.62 12.70 20.36
C ASP A 50 -11.85 11.80 21.34
N ALA A 51 -11.27 10.71 20.83
CA ALA A 51 -10.37 9.84 21.58
C ALA A 51 -9.13 10.60 22.04
N LEU A 52 -8.58 11.47 21.20
CA LEU A 52 -7.47 12.37 21.51
C LEU A 52 -7.78 13.33 22.66
N HIS A 53 -8.91 14.05 22.56
CA HIS A 53 -9.35 14.97 23.61
C HIS A 53 -9.57 14.23 24.93
N SER A 54 -10.19 13.05 24.88
CA SER A 54 -10.43 12.21 26.05
C SER A 54 -9.11 11.74 26.68
N ALA A 55 -8.17 11.27 25.86
CA ALA A 55 -6.85 10.81 26.31
C ALA A 55 -6.02 11.95 26.93
N TYR A 56 -6.10 13.16 26.37
CA TYR A 56 -5.44 14.35 26.93
C TYR A 56 -6.08 14.81 28.24
N ALA A 57 -7.41 14.86 28.32
CA ALA A 57 -8.12 15.23 29.54
C ALA A 57 -7.82 14.27 30.70
N ALA A 58 -7.46 13.02 30.40
CA ALA A 58 -7.04 12.01 31.38
C ALA A 58 -5.58 12.15 31.84
N VAL A 59 -4.76 13.02 31.23
CA VAL A 59 -3.38 13.27 31.68
C VAL A 59 -3.42 14.09 32.97
N PRO A 60 -2.81 13.62 34.07
CA PRO A 60 -2.76 14.39 35.30
C PRO A 60 -2.01 15.70 35.07
N THR A 61 -2.62 16.83 35.45
CA THR A 61 -2.07 18.19 35.29
C THR A 61 -0.69 18.39 35.91
N THR A 62 -0.26 17.50 36.81
CA THR A 62 1.05 17.51 37.47
C THR A 62 2.22 17.12 36.56
N TRP A 63 1.96 16.56 35.37
CA TRP A 63 3.02 16.09 34.47
C TRP A 63 3.58 17.20 33.57
N GLY A 64 2.90 18.35 33.48
CA GLY A 64 3.38 19.51 32.72
C GLY A 64 3.58 19.25 31.21
N GLU A 65 3.11 18.12 30.69
CA GLU A 65 3.26 17.76 29.29
C GLU A 65 2.32 18.60 28.42
N SER A 66 2.86 19.18 27.36
CA SER A 66 2.03 19.87 26.37
C SER A 66 1.16 18.85 25.62
N LEU A 67 -0.06 19.24 25.24
CA LEU A 67 -0.92 18.45 24.35
C LEU A 67 -0.16 17.94 23.12
N ALA A 68 0.75 18.75 22.56
CA ALA A 68 1.58 18.37 21.43
C ALA A 68 2.55 17.22 21.73
N GLN A 69 3.05 17.11 22.96
CA GLN A 69 3.97 16.05 23.38
C GLN A 69 3.23 14.74 23.68
N VAL A 70 2.06 14.82 24.33
CA VAL A 70 1.17 13.66 24.53
C VAL A 70 0.71 13.10 23.18
N ILE A 71 0.37 13.99 22.25
CA ILE A 71 0.05 13.62 20.86
C ILE A 71 1.27 12.97 20.20
N ALA A 72 2.46 13.56 20.28
CA ALA A 72 3.65 12.99 19.64
C ALA A 72 4.05 11.61 20.22
N GLU A 73 4.00 11.42 21.54
CA GLU A 73 4.51 10.19 22.18
C GLU A 73 3.50 9.03 22.13
N ARG A 74 2.19 9.30 22.24
CA ARG A 74 1.15 8.25 22.17
C ARG A 74 0.68 7.89 20.76
N PHE A 75 0.91 8.76 19.77
CA PHE A 75 0.49 8.51 18.37
C PHE A 75 1.61 7.95 17.48
N VAL A 76 2.87 8.02 17.90
CA VAL A 76 4.00 7.48 17.12
C VAL A 76 4.04 5.95 17.09
N SER A 77 3.19 5.24 17.86
CA SER A 77 3.11 3.77 17.81
C SER A 77 1.88 3.17 17.13
N GLY A 78 0.99 3.95 16.49
CA GLY A 78 -0.27 3.44 15.90
C GLY A 78 -0.76 4.27 14.71
N ARG A 79 -0.47 3.82 13.49
CA ARG A 79 -0.37 4.62 12.25
C ARG A 79 -1.68 4.89 11.47
N ASP A 80 -2.84 4.95 12.11
CA ASP A 80 -4.13 5.06 11.39
C ASP A 80 -4.91 6.37 11.62
N VAL A 81 -4.34 7.31 12.37
CA VAL A 81 -5.09 8.49 12.86
C VAL A 81 -5.07 9.66 11.87
N LEU A 82 -4.00 9.78 11.09
CA LEU A 82 -3.83 10.86 10.12
C LEU A 82 -4.19 10.38 8.73
N ALA A 83 -4.97 11.19 8.04
CA ALA A 83 -5.35 11.05 6.65
C ALA A 83 -4.95 12.29 5.86
N ALA A 84 -4.99 12.19 4.53
CA ALA A 84 -4.80 13.30 3.62
C ALA A 84 -6.13 13.65 2.98
N ILE A 85 -6.57 14.91 3.09
CA ILE A 85 -7.70 15.43 2.32
C ILE A 85 -7.18 16.14 1.09
N LYS A 86 -7.59 15.69 -0.10
CA LYS A 86 -7.29 16.31 -1.39
C LYS A 86 -8.46 17.21 -1.79
N ILE A 87 -8.14 18.47 -2.09
CA ILE A 87 -9.07 19.54 -2.47
C ILE A 87 -8.67 20.03 -3.87
N PRO A 88 -9.36 19.60 -4.93
CA PRO A 88 -9.09 20.04 -6.29
C PRO A 88 -9.29 21.56 -6.44
N ARG A 89 -8.34 22.24 -7.11
CA ARG A 89 -8.44 23.70 -7.34
C ARG A 89 -9.50 24.03 -8.38
N LEU A 90 -9.71 23.13 -9.33
CA LEU A 90 -10.78 23.18 -10.31
C LEU A 90 -11.65 21.94 -10.12
N ARG A 91 -12.96 22.15 -9.98
CA ARG A 91 -13.93 21.06 -9.91
C ARG A 91 -14.11 20.48 -11.31
N SER A 92 -14.00 19.16 -11.42
CA SER A 92 -14.09 18.42 -12.67
C SER A 92 -14.74 17.06 -12.44
N PRO A 93 -15.59 16.56 -13.36
CA PRO A 93 -16.09 15.19 -13.30
C PRO A 93 -14.97 14.13 -13.19
N ARG A 94 -13.75 14.44 -13.65
CA ARG A 94 -12.58 13.56 -13.55
C ARG A 94 -12.23 13.14 -12.12
N ILE A 95 -12.53 14.00 -11.13
CA ILE A 95 -12.31 13.67 -9.71
C ILE A 95 -13.20 12.49 -9.29
N LYS A 96 -14.39 12.37 -9.87
CA LYS A 96 -15.30 11.24 -9.63
C LYS A 96 -14.68 9.93 -10.14
N ALA A 97 -14.03 9.94 -11.30
CA ALA A 97 -13.31 8.77 -11.83
C ALA A 97 -12.14 8.36 -10.93
N GLU A 98 -11.37 9.32 -10.41
CA GLU A 98 -10.31 9.05 -9.42
C GLU A 98 -10.87 8.41 -8.14
N ILE A 99 -11.99 8.92 -7.61
CA ILE A 99 -12.67 8.35 -6.45
C ILE A 99 -13.18 6.94 -6.75
N GLN A 100 -13.84 6.74 -7.89
CA GLN A 100 -14.41 5.46 -8.30
C GLN A 100 -13.32 4.39 -8.49
N ALA A 101 -12.19 4.74 -9.09
CA ALA A 101 -11.05 3.83 -9.22
C ALA A 101 -10.52 3.36 -7.85
N MET A 102 -10.46 4.25 -6.85
CA MET A 102 -10.08 3.87 -5.49
C MET A 102 -11.14 3.01 -4.78
N GLU A 103 -12.42 3.24 -5.04
CA GLU A 103 -13.52 2.44 -4.48
C GLU A 103 -13.56 1.03 -5.09
N GLU A 104 -13.33 0.90 -6.39
CA GLU A 104 -13.43 -0.37 -7.14
C GLU A 104 -12.15 -1.20 -7.15
N CYS A 105 -11.00 -0.59 -6.88
CA CYS A 105 -9.69 -1.26 -6.90
C CYS A 105 -8.99 -1.21 -5.53
N PRO A 106 -9.58 -1.74 -4.45
CA PRO A 106 -8.90 -1.81 -3.16
C PRO A 106 -7.69 -2.76 -3.24
N HIS A 107 -6.49 -2.22 -3.03
CA HIS A 107 -5.26 -3.00 -3.09
C HIS A 107 -4.19 -2.45 -2.14
N LEU A 108 -3.37 -3.31 -1.55
CA LEU A 108 -2.32 -2.91 -0.59
C LEU A 108 -1.30 -1.93 -1.18
N HIS A 109 -1.02 -2.05 -2.47
CA HIS A 109 -0.08 -1.19 -3.20
C HIS A 109 -0.76 -0.03 -3.94
N LEU A 110 -2.04 0.26 -3.66
CA LEU A 110 -2.76 1.45 -4.10
C LEU A 110 -3.18 2.28 -2.89
N VAL A 111 -3.20 3.60 -3.03
CA VAL A 111 -3.72 4.49 -1.99
C VAL A 111 -5.20 4.19 -1.73
N ARG A 112 -5.58 4.06 -0.47
CA ARG A 112 -6.97 3.79 -0.08
C ARG A 112 -7.76 5.08 0.10
N LEU A 113 -8.96 5.11 -0.49
CA LEU A 113 -9.98 6.10 -0.18
C LEU A 113 -10.60 5.83 1.20
N LEU A 114 -10.73 6.86 2.01
CA LEU A 114 -11.31 6.81 3.35
C LEU A 114 -12.67 7.51 3.42
N ALA A 115 -12.86 8.58 2.65
CA ALA A 115 -14.15 9.25 2.47
C ALA A 115 -14.11 10.17 1.24
N SER A 116 -15.27 10.58 0.75
CA SER A 116 -15.38 11.53 -0.36
C SER A 116 -16.62 12.39 -0.25
N ASP A 117 -16.56 13.56 -0.87
CA ASP A 117 -17.76 14.30 -1.24
C ASP A 117 -18.60 13.47 -2.20
N LYS A 118 -19.88 13.28 -1.88
CA LYS A 118 -20.83 12.47 -2.66
C LYS A 118 -21.63 13.28 -3.70
N SER A 119 -21.28 14.54 -3.91
CA SER A 119 -21.82 15.36 -5.00
C SER A 119 -21.38 14.84 -6.38
N ASP A 120 -22.10 15.23 -7.44
CA ASP A 120 -21.77 14.81 -8.81
C ASP A 120 -20.41 15.30 -9.29
N VAL A 121 -19.95 16.43 -8.75
CA VAL A 121 -18.60 16.97 -9.00
C VAL A 121 -17.91 17.16 -7.65
N PRO A 122 -17.26 16.11 -7.12
CA PRO A 122 -16.71 16.09 -5.77
C PRO A 122 -15.75 17.26 -5.51
N ALA A 123 -15.98 17.99 -4.43
CA ALA A 123 -15.14 19.11 -4.00
C ALA A 123 -13.92 18.67 -3.20
N TRP A 124 -13.95 17.46 -2.62
CA TRP A 124 -12.88 16.91 -1.80
C TRP A 124 -13.00 15.39 -1.68
N PHE A 125 -11.89 14.76 -1.33
CA PHE A 125 -11.89 13.39 -0.83
C PHE A 125 -10.73 13.17 0.14
N VAL A 126 -10.89 12.19 1.03
CA VAL A 126 -9.94 11.82 2.07
C VAL A 126 -9.36 10.45 1.75
N MET A 127 -8.04 10.34 1.84
CA MET A 127 -7.26 9.15 1.53
C MET A 127 -6.21 8.89 2.61
N GLU A 128 -5.58 7.71 2.58
CA GLU A 128 -4.47 7.41 3.46
C GLU A 128 -3.34 8.42 3.35
N TYR A 129 -2.73 8.74 4.49
CA TYR A 129 -1.55 9.58 4.55
C TYR A 129 -0.30 8.75 4.79
N PHE A 130 0.74 8.99 4.00
CA PHE A 130 2.03 8.32 4.12
C PHE A 130 3.08 9.28 4.72
N PRO A 131 3.33 9.22 6.04
CA PRO A 131 4.21 10.18 6.73
C PRO A 131 5.67 10.08 6.28
N ARG A 132 6.10 8.91 5.80
CA ARG A 132 7.44 8.71 5.25
C ARG A 132 7.61 9.41 3.90
N GLY A 133 6.54 9.85 3.25
CA GLY A 133 6.61 10.58 1.99
C GLY A 133 6.84 9.67 0.78
N THR A 134 7.42 10.25 -0.27
CA THR A 134 7.47 9.63 -1.61
C THR A 134 8.77 8.87 -1.86
N LEU A 135 8.78 7.92 -2.80
CA LEU A 135 9.98 7.19 -3.19
C LEU A 135 11.04 8.12 -3.80
N GLU A 136 10.63 9.24 -4.40
CA GLU A 136 11.56 10.29 -4.83
C GLU A 136 12.43 10.81 -3.67
N GLN A 137 11.82 11.03 -2.50
CA GLN A 137 12.52 11.47 -1.29
C GLN A 137 13.43 10.37 -0.71
N HIS A 138 13.12 9.10 -1.01
CA HIS A 138 13.86 7.92 -0.54
C HIS A 138 14.73 7.28 -1.62
N ARG A 139 14.99 7.97 -2.75
CA ARG A 139 15.73 7.40 -3.89
C ARG A 139 17.08 6.81 -3.49
N SER A 140 17.82 7.48 -2.61
CA SER A 140 19.12 7.02 -2.12
C SER A 140 19.05 5.68 -1.40
N SER A 141 17.91 5.32 -0.80
CA SER A 141 17.70 4.05 -0.09
C SER A 141 17.68 2.84 -1.02
N TYR A 142 17.39 3.04 -2.31
CA TYR A 142 17.26 2.00 -3.33
C TYR A 142 18.41 1.98 -4.34
N HIS A 143 19.31 2.96 -4.26
CA HIS A 143 20.43 3.10 -5.17
C HIS A 143 21.36 1.87 -5.11
N GLY A 144 21.62 1.26 -6.26
CA GLY A 144 22.44 0.04 -6.36
C GLY A 144 21.78 -1.23 -5.82
N LYS A 145 20.46 -1.24 -5.62
CA LYS A 145 19.72 -2.39 -5.08
C LYS A 145 18.68 -2.98 -6.06
N PRO A 146 19.11 -3.54 -7.20
CA PRO A 146 18.22 -3.96 -8.28
C PRO A 146 17.17 -4.99 -7.86
N VAL A 147 17.55 -6.04 -7.13
CA VAL A 147 16.61 -7.08 -6.71
C VAL A 147 15.65 -6.59 -5.62
N GLU A 148 16.10 -5.72 -4.70
CA GLU A 148 15.23 -5.10 -3.68
C GLU A 148 14.16 -4.22 -4.33
N VAL A 149 14.57 -3.38 -5.29
CA VAL A 149 13.66 -2.57 -6.09
C VAL A 149 12.65 -3.45 -6.82
N LEU A 150 13.10 -4.55 -7.44
CA LEU A 150 12.19 -5.43 -8.17
C LEU A 150 11.17 -6.13 -7.24
N ARG A 151 11.58 -6.52 -6.03
CA ARG A 151 10.66 -7.09 -5.01
C ARG A 151 9.56 -6.11 -4.63
N HIS A 152 9.89 -4.85 -4.43
CA HIS A 152 8.88 -3.84 -4.13
C HIS A 152 8.02 -3.48 -5.36
N LEU A 153 8.63 -3.40 -6.55
CA LEU A 153 7.95 -3.12 -7.80
C LEU A 153 6.88 -4.20 -8.12
N ARG A 154 7.14 -5.47 -7.80
CA ARG A 154 6.20 -6.58 -8.00
C ARG A 154 4.79 -6.25 -7.52
N GLY A 155 4.66 -5.82 -6.25
CA GLY A 155 3.35 -5.50 -5.66
C GLY A 155 2.68 -4.27 -6.30
N MET A 156 3.47 -3.32 -6.80
CA MET A 156 2.94 -2.19 -7.58
C MET A 156 2.44 -2.61 -8.96
N VAL A 157 3.13 -3.54 -9.63
CA VAL A 157 2.70 -4.06 -10.94
C VAL A 157 1.40 -4.84 -10.78
N GLU A 158 1.23 -5.59 -9.70
CA GLU A 158 -0.03 -6.26 -9.34
C GLU A 158 -1.18 -5.26 -9.14
N ALA A 159 -0.92 -4.15 -8.42
CA ALA A 159 -1.86 -3.04 -8.27
C ALA A 159 -2.28 -2.43 -9.63
N VAL A 160 -1.32 -2.18 -10.51
CA VAL A 160 -1.58 -1.60 -11.84
C VAL A 160 -2.33 -2.60 -12.74
N ALA A 161 -2.03 -3.89 -12.65
CA ALA A 161 -2.79 -4.93 -13.35
C ALA A 161 -4.27 -4.94 -12.92
N LEU A 162 -4.55 -4.77 -11.62
CA LEU A 162 -5.91 -4.63 -11.13
C LEU A 162 -6.62 -3.40 -11.73
N LEU A 163 -5.97 -2.24 -11.75
CA LEU A 163 -6.52 -1.02 -12.37
C LEU A 163 -6.85 -1.26 -13.84
N ASN A 164 -5.90 -1.80 -14.61
CA ASN A 164 -6.07 -2.01 -16.05
C ASN A 164 -7.20 -3.01 -16.34
N LYS A 165 -7.35 -4.08 -15.54
CA LYS A 165 -8.47 -5.04 -15.65
C LYS A 165 -9.84 -4.40 -15.43
N LYS A 166 -9.88 -3.30 -14.68
CA LYS A 166 -11.08 -2.53 -14.38
C LYS A 166 -11.29 -1.35 -15.35
N GLY A 167 -10.46 -1.23 -16.38
CA GLY A 167 -10.56 -0.14 -17.37
C GLY A 167 -9.90 1.17 -16.92
N TYR A 168 -9.21 1.17 -15.78
CA TYR A 168 -8.54 2.35 -15.25
C TYR A 168 -7.04 2.37 -15.62
N PHE A 169 -6.56 3.55 -16.00
CA PHE A 169 -5.15 3.82 -16.28
C PHE A 169 -4.66 4.97 -15.41
N HIS A 170 -3.52 4.83 -14.75
CA HIS A 170 -2.99 5.85 -13.86
C HIS A 170 -2.38 7.05 -14.61
N ARG A 171 -1.65 6.82 -15.71
CA ARG A 171 -1.06 7.84 -16.62
C ARG A 171 -0.01 8.81 -16.06
N ASP A 172 0.36 8.70 -14.80
CA ASP A 172 1.41 9.52 -14.19
C ASP A 172 2.24 8.72 -13.18
N ILE A 173 2.60 7.49 -13.56
CA ILE A 173 3.40 6.58 -12.72
C ILE A 173 4.85 7.10 -12.68
N LYS A 174 5.29 7.49 -11.49
CA LYS A 174 6.65 7.99 -11.21
C LYS A 174 6.94 7.96 -9.71
N PRO A 175 8.22 8.00 -9.27
CA PRO A 175 8.60 7.99 -7.85
C PRO A 175 7.98 9.09 -6.98
N ASN A 176 7.58 10.23 -7.57
CA ASN A 176 6.86 11.29 -6.84
C ASN A 176 5.43 10.91 -6.45
N ASN A 177 4.81 9.99 -7.19
CA ASN A 177 3.45 9.50 -6.95
C ASN A 177 3.46 8.11 -6.28
N MET A 178 4.64 7.61 -5.96
CA MET A 178 4.85 6.37 -5.22
C MET A 178 5.24 6.74 -3.78
N PHE A 179 4.50 6.23 -2.80
CA PHE A 179 4.72 6.49 -1.38
C PHE A 179 5.41 5.30 -0.70
N LEU A 180 6.19 5.61 0.33
CA LEU A 180 6.75 4.61 1.21
C LEU A 180 5.81 4.39 2.39
N ALA A 181 5.17 3.24 2.41
CA ALA A 181 4.40 2.82 3.57
C ALA A 181 5.32 2.52 4.75
N ASP A 182 4.67 2.50 5.89
CA ASP A 182 5.31 2.52 7.17
C ASP A 182 5.88 1.15 7.55
N ASP A 183 5.35 0.10 6.94
CA ASP A 183 5.85 -1.29 6.91
C ASP A 183 6.90 -1.53 5.79
N GLY A 184 7.25 -0.50 5.03
CA GLY A 184 8.23 -0.56 3.94
C GLY A 184 7.65 -0.94 2.58
N ARG A 185 6.33 -1.16 2.45
CA ARG A 185 5.70 -1.39 1.14
C ARG A 185 5.70 -0.11 0.30
N TRP A 186 5.69 -0.29 -1.01
CA TRP A 186 5.53 0.79 -1.96
C TRP A 186 4.04 0.96 -2.29
N VAL A 187 3.50 2.17 -2.22
CA VAL A 187 2.08 2.43 -2.50
C VAL A 187 1.96 3.45 -3.62
N LEU A 188 1.23 3.13 -4.68
CA LEU A 188 0.96 4.07 -5.76
C LEU A 188 -0.23 4.95 -5.37
N GLY A 189 -0.08 6.26 -5.46
CA GLY A 189 -1.13 7.23 -5.19
C GLY A 189 -1.18 8.33 -6.23
N ASP A 190 -2.09 9.30 -6.03
CA ASP A 190 -2.41 10.34 -7.01
C ASP A 190 -2.90 9.77 -8.35
N LEU A 191 -4.09 9.16 -8.31
CA LEU A 191 -4.80 8.60 -9.47
C LEU A 191 -5.41 9.71 -10.35
N GLY A 192 -4.82 10.91 -10.34
CA GLY A 192 -5.39 12.17 -10.84
C GLY A 192 -5.56 12.29 -12.36
N ILE A 193 -5.27 11.24 -13.12
CA ILE A 193 -5.48 11.18 -14.58
C ILE A 193 -6.11 9.85 -15.00
N VAL A 194 -6.85 9.21 -14.09
CA VAL A 194 -7.70 8.09 -14.46
C VAL A 194 -8.82 8.60 -15.36
N LEU A 195 -8.76 8.25 -16.64
CA LEU A 195 -9.93 8.26 -17.52
C LEU A 195 -10.49 6.85 -17.53
N ASP A 196 -11.82 6.77 -17.50
CA ASP A 196 -12.53 5.57 -17.94
C ASP A 196 -12.18 5.32 -19.42
N ALA A 197 -11.94 4.07 -19.79
CA ALA A 197 -11.65 3.70 -21.18
C ALA A 197 -12.81 4.07 -22.13
N ASP A 198 -14.03 4.18 -21.60
CA ASP A 198 -15.23 4.58 -22.34
C ASP A 198 -15.41 6.12 -22.43
N ASP A 199 -14.60 6.91 -21.71
CA ASP A 199 -14.64 8.38 -21.77
C ASP A 199 -13.85 8.89 -22.99
N THR A 200 -14.56 9.04 -24.09
CA THR A 200 -14.04 9.45 -25.41
C THR A 200 -13.49 10.88 -25.49
N GLU A 201 -13.63 11.70 -24.43
CA GLU A 201 -13.04 13.04 -24.37
C GLU A 201 -11.54 12.98 -23.98
N HIS A 202 -10.72 12.42 -24.86
CA HIS A 202 -9.26 12.59 -24.83
C HIS A 202 -8.88 14.03 -25.22
N THR A 203 -9.25 15.00 -24.37
CA THR A 203 -9.02 16.41 -24.69
C THR A 203 -7.52 16.75 -24.65
N PRO A 204 -6.98 17.60 -25.53
CA PRO A 204 -5.58 18.04 -25.52
C PRO A 204 -5.12 18.61 -24.16
N GLU A 205 -6.03 19.18 -23.37
CA GLU A 205 -5.73 19.67 -22.01
C GLU A 205 -5.37 18.52 -21.03
N SER A 206 -5.85 17.29 -21.26
CA SER A 206 -5.47 16.11 -20.46
C SER A 206 -4.00 15.72 -20.67
N GLN A 207 -3.42 16.00 -21.85
CA GLN A 207 -2.01 15.71 -22.16
C GLN A 207 -1.04 16.65 -21.41
N GLN A 208 -1.47 17.86 -21.07
CA GLN A 208 -0.64 18.83 -20.32
C GLN A 208 -0.36 18.38 -18.88
N LEU A 209 -1.09 17.38 -18.37
CA LEU A 209 -0.94 16.86 -17.01
C LEU A 209 0.10 15.73 -16.92
N TRP A 210 0.50 15.13 -18.05
CA TRP A 210 1.46 14.03 -18.06
C TRP A 210 2.87 14.49 -17.77
N SER A 211 3.57 13.73 -16.94
CA SER A 211 5.00 13.95 -16.76
C SER A 211 5.77 13.42 -17.97
N ARG A 212 6.04 14.32 -18.93
CA ARG A 212 6.73 14.02 -20.21
C ARG A 212 8.03 13.25 -20.06
N ASP A 213 8.72 13.40 -18.93
CA ASP A 213 9.96 12.68 -18.64
C ASP A 213 9.78 11.21 -18.32
N TRP A 214 8.56 10.76 -18.02
CA TRP A 214 8.24 9.39 -17.59
C TRP A 214 7.51 8.61 -18.67
N ILE A 215 6.54 9.24 -19.33
CA ILE A 215 5.74 8.62 -20.39
C ILE A 215 6.61 8.15 -21.58
N PRO A 216 6.22 7.07 -22.28
CA PRO A 216 6.89 6.68 -23.52
C PRO A 216 6.83 7.74 -24.62
N ASP A 217 7.90 7.83 -25.43
CA ASP A 217 7.99 8.77 -26.55
C ASP A 217 6.82 8.61 -27.55
N TRP A 218 6.30 7.38 -27.71
CA TRP A 218 5.20 7.07 -28.64
C TRP A 218 3.80 7.47 -28.15
N CYS A 219 3.65 7.92 -26.90
CA CYS A 219 2.41 8.56 -26.41
C CYS A 219 2.48 10.09 -26.49
N VAL A 220 3.69 10.68 -26.63
CA VAL A 220 3.87 12.13 -26.54
C VAL A 220 3.21 12.81 -27.74
N GLY A 221 2.10 13.52 -27.49
CA GLY A 221 1.29 14.18 -28.53
C GLY A 221 0.30 13.25 -29.24
N PHE A 222 0.23 11.98 -28.83
CA PHE A 222 -0.64 10.94 -29.39
C PHE A 222 -1.32 10.17 -28.25
N PRO A 223 -2.27 10.79 -27.51
CA PRO A 223 -2.89 10.17 -26.34
C PRO A 223 -3.70 8.92 -26.68
N GLU A 224 -4.22 8.81 -27.91
CA GLU A 224 -4.89 7.64 -28.46
C GLU A 224 -3.99 6.40 -28.50
N ASN A 225 -2.67 6.58 -28.46
CA ASN A 225 -1.72 5.47 -28.39
C ASN A 225 -1.55 4.93 -26.96
N TYR A 226 -2.07 5.61 -25.92
CA TYR A 226 -1.85 5.20 -24.54
C TYR A 226 -2.57 3.89 -24.22
N ASP A 227 -1.84 2.91 -23.69
CA ASP A 227 -2.37 1.61 -23.28
C ASP A 227 -1.63 1.05 -22.04
N ALA A 228 -1.91 -0.21 -21.67
CA ALA A 228 -1.28 -0.86 -20.52
C ALA A 228 0.25 -0.97 -20.63
N ALA A 229 0.80 -1.08 -21.86
CA ALA A 229 2.24 -1.13 -22.06
C ALA A 229 2.91 0.22 -21.74
N ALA A 230 2.18 1.35 -21.84
CA ALA A 230 2.67 2.65 -21.39
C ALA A 230 2.87 2.68 -19.87
N GLU A 231 1.99 2.02 -19.10
CA GLU A 231 2.10 1.92 -17.65
C GLU A 231 3.30 1.05 -17.25
N VAL A 232 3.48 -0.08 -17.95
CA VAL A 232 4.64 -0.97 -17.78
C VAL A 232 5.96 -0.23 -18.05
N HIS A 233 6.02 0.58 -19.11
CA HIS A 233 7.18 1.43 -19.39
C HIS A 233 7.51 2.37 -18.22
N MET A 234 6.49 3.05 -17.68
CA MET A 234 6.67 4.00 -16.57
C MET A 234 7.09 3.30 -15.27
N LEU A 235 6.55 2.11 -14.99
CA LEU A 235 6.96 1.25 -13.87
C LEU A 235 8.44 0.83 -14.03
N ALA A 236 8.81 0.32 -15.20
CA ALA A 236 10.17 -0.12 -15.48
C ALA A 236 11.18 1.04 -15.41
N LYS A 237 10.83 2.21 -15.96
CA LYS A 237 11.65 3.42 -15.92
C LYS A 237 11.80 3.97 -14.49
N SER A 238 10.74 3.90 -13.68
CA SER A 238 10.78 4.24 -12.25
C SER A 238 11.74 3.34 -11.50
N ALA A 239 11.69 2.03 -11.73
CA ALA A 239 12.62 1.08 -11.15
C ALA A 239 14.07 1.37 -11.57
N LEU A 240 14.33 1.57 -12.86
CA LEU A 240 15.67 1.89 -13.37
C LEU A 240 16.21 3.18 -12.73
N TYR A 241 15.37 4.20 -12.60
CA TYR A 241 15.74 5.46 -11.97
C TYR A 241 16.06 5.30 -10.48
N LEU A 242 15.27 4.54 -9.73
CA LEU A 242 15.52 4.28 -8.31
C LEU A 242 16.84 3.53 -8.09
N ILE A 243 17.18 2.58 -8.97
CA ILE A 243 18.43 1.81 -8.89
C ILE A 243 19.63 2.66 -9.29
N SER A 244 19.57 3.34 -10.44
CA SER A 244 20.73 4.00 -11.06
C SER A 244 20.90 5.47 -10.69
N GLY A 245 19.83 6.13 -10.23
CA GLY A 245 19.75 7.59 -10.13
C GLY A 245 19.74 8.32 -11.48
N LYS A 246 19.67 7.59 -12.60
CA LYS A 246 19.63 8.15 -13.96
C LYS A 246 18.22 8.00 -14.53
N LYS A 247 17.73 9.06 -15.17
CA LYS A 247 16.42 9.09 -15.84
C LYS A 247 16.62 9.19 -17.36
N PRO A 248 17.11 8.14 -18.03
CA PRO A 248 17.36 8.21 -19.47
C PRO A 248 16.05 8.32 -20.24
N ARG A 249 16.09 8.98 -21.40
CA ARG A 249 15.06 8.77 -22.43
C ARG A 249 15.14 7.34 -22.94
N ALA A 250 14.06 6.80 -23.51
CA ALA A 250 14.04 5.43 -24.00
C ALA A 250 15.14 5.17 -25.04
N SER A 251 15.39 6.14 -25.93
CA SER A 251 16.49 6.12 -26.91
C SER A 251 17.89 6.03 -26.31
N HIS A 252 18.04 6.33 -25.02
CA HIS A 252 19.31 6.35 -24.30
C HIS A 252 19.32 5.37 -23.12
N VAL A 253 18.38 4.42 -23.07
CA VAL A 253 18.33 3.43 -21.98
C VAL A 253 19.63 2.63 -21.88
N ASP A 254 20.27 2.34 -23.03
CA ASP A 254 21.54 1.61 -23.12
C ASP A 254 22.75 2.37 -22.56
N ALA A 255 22.63 3.69 -22.35
CA ALA A 255 23.66 4.48 -21.67
C ALA A 255 23.71 4.22 -20.15
N VAL A 256 22.71 3.53 -19.59
CA VAL A 256 22.67 3.14 -18.17
C VAL A 256 23.02 1.66 -18.05
N ASN A 257 24.22 1.36 -17.55
CA ASN A 257 24.69 -0.01 -17.34
C ASN A 257 24.77 -0.33 -15.85
N LEU A 258 23.76 -1.05 -15.33
CA LEU A 258 23.68 -1.41 -13.91
C LEU A 258 24.82 -2.35 -13.49
N VAL A 259 25.31 -3.20 -14.39
CA VAL A 259 26.42 -4.13 -14.10
C VAL A 259 27.72 -3.36 -13.91
N GLU A 260 27.99 -2.35 -14.74
CA GLU A 260 29.18 -1.49 -14.59
C GLU A 260 29.06 -0.55 -13.40
N MET A 261 27.88 0.04 -13.18
CA MET A 261 27.64 0.95 -12.06
C MET A 261 27.70 0.22 -10.70
N PHE A 262 27.22 -1.02 -10.65
CA PHE A 262 27.07 -1.81 -9.42
C PHE A 262 27.55 -3.26 -9.61
N PRO A 263 28.87 -3.50 -9.82
CA PRO A 263 29.41 -4.82 -10.16
C PRO A 263 29.21 -5.88 -9.06
N LYS A 264 28.94 -5.45 -7.82
CA LYS A 264 28.67 -6.33 -6.67
C LYS A 264 27.19 -6.54 -6.38
N ALA A 265 26.29 -5.85 -7.10
CA ALA A 265 24.86 -5.96 -6.85
C ALA A 265 24.30 -7.27 -7.42
N GLN A 266 23.65 -8.06 -6.56
CA GLN A 266 22.98 -9.29 -6.97
C GLN A 266 21.90 -8.98 -8.01
N GLY A 267 21.84 -9.77 -9.08
CA GLY A 267 20.80 -9.66 -10.11
C GLY A 267 20.88 -8.40 -10.98
N ALA A 268 21.97 -7.61 -10.92
CA ALA A 268 22.09 -6.38 -11.71
C ALA A 268 21.91 -6.61 -13.21
N ARG A 269 22.48 -7.69 -13.75
CA ARG A 269 22.35 -8.06 -15.16
C ARG A 269 20.91 -8.46 -15.51
N ASP A 270 20.33 -9.37 -14.73
CA ASP A 270 18.96 -9.87 -14.96
C ASP A 270 17.94 -8.74 -14.90
N VAL A 271 18.05 -7.86 -13.89
CA VAL A 271 17.15 -6.71 -13.73
C VAL A 271 17.38 -5.69 -14.85
N GLN A 272 18.62 -5.42 -15.24
CA GLN A 272 18.89 -4.51 -16.37
C GLN A 272 18.24 -5.00 -17.66
N GLU A 273 18.38 -6.29 -17.98
CA GLU A 273 17.79 -6.89 -19.18
C GLU A 273 16.26 -6.77 -19.15
N LEU A 274 15.62 -7.15 -18.05
CA LEU A 274 14.18 -7.03 -17.86
C LEU A 274 13.69 -5.59 -18.06
N LEU A 275 14.32 -4.60 -17.42
CA LEU A 275 13.89 -3.19 -17.52
C LEU A 275 14.12 -2.62 -18.92
N ARG A 276 15.21 -3.03 -19.59
CA ARG A 276 15.55 -2.61 -20.96
C ARG A 276 14.55 -3.12 -21.99
N GLU A 277 13.94 -4.27 -21.75
CA GLU A 277 12.91 -4.84 -22.62
C GLU A 277 11.59 -4.04 -22.60
N GLU A 278 11.31 -3.33 -21.51
CA GLU A 278 10.08 -2.54 -21.37
C GLU A 278 10.26 -1.05 -21.71
N ILE A 279 11.47 -0.52 -21.54
CA ILE A 279 11.78 0.88 -21.84
C ILE A 279 12.16 1.03 -23.33
N LYS A 280 11.16 1.16 -24.20
CA LYS A 280 11.33 1.26 -25.66
C LYS A 280 10.85 2.57 -26.28
N THR A 281 11.41 2.90 -27.44
CA THR A 281 11.06 4.12 -28.20
C THR A 281 9.81 3.94 -29.05
N ARG A 282 9.36 2.71 -29.30
CA ARG A 282 8.15 2.39 -30.05
C ARG A 282 7.32 1.31 -29.37
N ARG A 283 6.01 1.35 -29.59
CA ARG A 283 5.04 0.46 -28.93
C ARG A 283 5.19 -1.00 -29.36
N GLU A 284 5.50 -1.26 -30.62
CA GLU A 284 5.68 -2.62 -31.17
C GLU A 284 6.95 -3.34 -30.64
N GLN A 285 7.83 -2.61 -29.96
CA GLN A 285 9.08 -3.14 -29.42
C GLN A 285 8.97 -3.53 -27.95
N THR A 286 7.90 -3.11 -27.25
CA THR A 286 7.72 -3.41 -25.83
C THR A 286 7.51 -4.90 -25.65
N ALA A 287 8.18 -5.49 -24.66
CA ALA A 287 8.16 -6.93 -24.49
C ALA A 287 6.95 -7.43 -23.69
N SER A 288 6.25 -6.56 -22.97
CA SER A 288 4.98 -6.87 -22.30
C SER A 288 3.87 -5.96 -22.86
N ASN A 289 2.70 -6.54 -23.13
CA ASN A 289 1.50 -5.82 -23.56
C ASN A 289 0.58 -5.44 -22.40
N SER A 290 0.80 -6.04 -21.22
CA SER A 290 0.00 -5.81 -20.02
C SER A 290 0.85 -5.86 -18.76
N ALA A 291 0.32 -5.31 -17.66
CA ALA A 291 0.95 -5.41 -16.35
C ALA A 291 1.01 -6.87 -15.83
N ASP A 292 0.05 -7.74 -16.18
CA ASP A 292 0.11 -9.17 -15.83
C ASP A 292 1.30 -9.87 -16.51
N GLU A 293 1.54 -9.63 -17.80
CA GLU A 293 2.70 -10.20 -18.51
C GLU A 293 4.02 -9.72 -17.89
N PHE A 294 4.09 -8.45 -17.49
CA PHE A 294 5.27 -7.91 -16.82
C PHE A 294 5.45 -8.52 -15.41
N LEU A 295 4.36 -8.71 -14.66
CA LEU A 295 4.36 -9.37 -13.36
C LEU A 295 4.92 -10.80 -13.46
N ASP A 296 4.51 -11.56 -14.46
CA ASP A 296 5.02 -12.93 -14.71
C ASP A 296 6.52 -12.96 -14.99
N LYS A 297 7.05 -11.96 -15.70
CA LYS A 297 8.50 -11.83 -15.92
C LYS A 297 9.23 -11.49 -14.64
N ILE A 298 8.70 -10.56 -13.84
CA ILE A 298 9.24 -10.22 -12.53
C ILE A 298 9.29 -11.46 -11.63
N ASP A 299 8.21 -12.24 -11.58
CA ASP A 299 8.12 -13.42 -10.73
C ASP A 299 9.10 -14.52 -11.14
N ARG A 300 9.24 -14.76 -12.45
CA ARG A 300 10.26 -15.69 -12.97
C ARG A 300 11.67 -15.24 -12.61
N LEU A 301 11.97 -13.96 -12.76
CA LEU A 301 13.27 -13.41 -12.40
C LEU A 301 13.52 -13.51 -10.89
N LEU A 302 12.56 -13.09 -10.06
CA LEU A 302 12.70 -13.16 -8.61
C LEU A 302 12.89 -14.59 -8.11
N ARG A 303 12.21 -15.59 -8.70
CA ARG A 303 12.45 -17.02 -8.42
C ARG A 303 13.85 -17.47 -8.81
N ARG A 304 14.38 -16.99 -9.95
CA ARG A 304 15.74 -17.33 -10.42
C ARG A 304 16.83 -16.70 -9.56
N VAL A 305 16.63 -15.45 -9.15
CA VAL A 305 17.66 -14.65 -8.47
C VAL A 305 17.56 -14.75 -6.94
N SER A 306 16.42 -15.19 -6.40
CA SER A 306 16.22 -15.42 -4.97
C SER A 306 16.37 -16.91 -4.62
N PHE A 307 17.46 -17.26 -3.95
CA PHE A 307 17.37 -18.22 -2.85
C PHE A 307 16.94 -17.41 -1.60
N PRO A 308 15.87 -17.78 -0.88
CA PRO A 308 15.37 -16.95 0.19
C PRO A 308 16.33 -16.99 1.37
N THR A 309 16.94 -15.84 1.70
CA THR A 309 17.54 -15.63 3.02
C THR A 309 16.57 -14.96 3.99
N ARG A 310 15.42 -14.46 3.52
CA ARG A 310 14.34 -13.92 4.37
C ARG A 310 12.93 -14.24 3.84
N PRO A 311 11.98 -14.63 4.70
CA PRO A 311 10.57 -14.76 4.36
C PRO A 311 9.95 -13.43 3.88
N SER A 312 8.99 -13.46 2.94
CA SER A 312 8.28 -12.25 2.47
C SER A 312 6.89 -12.17 3.10
N PRO A 313 6.40 -10.99 3.55
CA PRO A 313 5.11 -10.88 4.21
C PRO A 313 3.97 -11.15 3.22
N LEU A 314 3.10 -12.11 3.56
CA LEU A 314 1.88 -12.44 2.83
C LEU A 314 0.67 -11.73 3.44
N PHE A 315 0.69 -11.55 4.77
CA PHE A 315 -0.43 -10.97 5.50
C PHE A 315 0.02 -10.34 6.80
N GLN A 316 -0.58 -9.19 7.15
CA GLN A 316 -0.39 -8.52 8.43
C GLN A 316 -1.75 -8.14 9.02
N TYR A 317 -2.14 -8.82 10.09
CA TYR A 317 -3.24 -8.46 10.96
C TYR A 317 -2.81 -7.36 11.92
N LEU A 318 -3.47 -6.22 11.83
CA LEU A 318 -3.54 -5.17 12.83
C LEU A 318 -5.02 -5.07 13.20
N GLN A 319 -5.36 -5.02 14.50
CA GLN A 319 -6.74 -4.94 14.97
C GLN A 319 -7.53 -3.88 14.19
N GLY A 320 -8.49 -4.33 13.38
CA GLY A 320 -9.28 -3.48 12.50
C GLY A 320 -10.34 -4.30 11.74
N PRO A 321 -11.42 -3.67 11.26
CA PRO A 321 -12.43 -4.37 10.48
C PRO A 321 -11.82 -4.93 9.18
N MET A 322 -12.33 -6.09 8.77
CA MET A 322 -11.91 -6.81 7.56
C MET A 322 -11.99 -5.90 6.31
N PRO A 323 -10.96 -5.84 5.46
CA PRO A 323 -11.07 -5.22 4.15
C PRO A 323 -12.03 -6.03 3.27
N GLY A 324 -13.06 -5.38 2.71
CA GLY A 324 -13.96 -5.98 1.71
C GLY A 324 -15.41 -6.19 2.13
N ILE A 325 -15.79 -5.87 3.38
CA ILE A 325 -17.19 -5.86 3.80
C ILE A 325 -17.51 -4.49 4.41
N ALA A 326 -18.04 -3.60 3.57
CA ALA A 326 -18.59 -2.33 4.04
C ALA A 326 -19.69 -2.61 5.08
N GLY A 327 -19.50 -2.11 6.31
CA GLY A 327 -20.49 -2.19 7.38
C GLY A 327 -20.41 -3.41 8.32
N SER A 328 -19.39 -4.27 8.23
CA SER A 328 -19.18 -5.29 9.28
C SER A 328 -18.51 -4.68 10.51
N GLU A 329 -19.06 -4.93 11.69
CA GLU A 329 -18.40 -4.63 12.97
C GLU A 329 -17.01 -5.29 13.01
N PRO A 330 -16.02 -4.71 13.71
CA PRO A 330 -14.71 -5.33 13.87
C PRO A 330 -14.90 -6.76 14.37
N GLN A 331 -14.27 -7.71 13.69
CA GLN A 331 -14.35 -9.12 14.05
C GLN A 331 -13.85 -9.29 15.49
N THR A 332 -14.77 -9.49 16.42
CA THR A 332 -14.46 -9.74 17.83
C THR A 332 -13.91 -11.14 18.04
N ASP A 333 -14.20 -12.04 17.09
CA ASP A 333 -13.70 -13.41 17.05
C ASP A 333 -12.38 -13.49 16.26
N LEU A 334 -11.27 -13.52 17.00
CA LEU A 334 -9.90 -13.63 16.48
C LEU A 334 -9.48 -15.08 16.21
N SER A 335 -10.42 -16.04 16.29
CA SER A 335 -10.15 -17.46 16.03
C SER A 335 -9.93 -17.75 14.55
N ARG A 336 -10.19 -16.81 13.64
CA ARG A 336 -10.00 -16.98 12.19
C ARG A 336 -9.37 -15.74 11.57
N ILE A 337 -8.28 -15.96 10.84
CA ILE A 337 -7.50 -14.93 10.19
C ILE A 337 -7.50 -15.19 8.69
N SER A 338 -8.09 -14.29 7.93
CA SER A 338 -8.11 -14.33 6.48
C SER A 338 -6.76 -13.90 5.92
N MET A 339 -6.16 -14.71 5.06
CA MET A 339 -4.85 -14.44 4.47
C MET A 339 -4.93 -14.60 2.96
N TYR A 340 -4.37 -13.64 2.23
CA TYR A 340 -4.14 -13.78 0.81
C TYR A 340 -2.72 -14.28 0.57
N ILE A 341 -2.57 -15.30 -0.27
CA ILE A 341 -1.28 -15.79 -0.72
C ILE A 341 -1.11 -15.30 -2.16
N PRO A 342 -0.14 -14.43 -2.46
CA PRO A 342 0.03 -13.80 -3.77
C PRO A 342 0.89 -14.62 -4.74
N GLY A 343 1.38 -15.79 -4.30
CA GLY A 343 2.30 -16.62 -5.07
C GLY A 343 2.44 -18.02 -4.45
N PRO A 344 2.81 -19.03 -5.26
CA PRO A 344 2.91 -20.40 -4.77
C PRO A 344 3.92 -20.53 -3.62
N THR A 345 3.49 -21.10 -2.50
CA THR A 345 4.38 -21.41 -1.37
C THR A 345 4.05 -22.74 -0.71
N THR A 346 5.07 -23.41 -0.20
CA THR A 346 4.97 -24.68 0.56
C THR A 346 5.33 -24.50 2.04
N ARG A 347 5.76 -23.30 2.44
CA ARG A 347 6.14 -22.98 3.80
C ARG A 347 5.61 -21.61 4.17
N LEU A 348 4.99 -21.53 5.34
CA LEU A 348 4.49 -20.30 5.91
C LEU A 348 5.17 -20.08 7.25
N PHE A 349 5.71 -18.89 7.47
CA PHE A 349 6.22 -18.46 8.77
C PHE A 349 5.24 -17.48 9.36
N GLY A 350 4.82 -17.67 10.59
CA GLY A 350 3.90 -16.75 11.25
C GLY A 350 4.48 -16.20 12.54
N SER A 351 4.39 -14.89 12.74
CA SER A 351 4.74 -14.19 13.97
C SER A 351 3.47 -13.64 14.60
N PHE A 352 3.10 -14.14 15.77
CA PHE A 352 1.86 -13.79 16.46
C PHE A 352 2.20 -13.08 17.75
N LYS A 353 1.60 -11.92 17.98
CA LYS A 353 1.71 -11.18 19.23
C LYS A 353 0.40 -11.27 19.98
N PHE A 354 0.47 -11.68 21.23
CA PHE A 354 -0.67 -11.86 22.11
C PHE A 354 -0.54 -10.97 23.34
N LYS A 355 -1.65 -10.71 24.01
CA LYS A 355 -1.71 -10.02 25.30
C LYS A 355 -2.61 -10.82 26.23
N ALA A 356 -2.10 -11.13 27.42
CA ALA A 356 -2.87 -11.77 28.49
C ALA A 356 -3.41 -10.70 29.43
N ASP A 357 -4.68 -10.82 29.82
CA ASP A 357 -5.32 -9.88 30.74
C ASP A 357 -5.12 -10.28 32.23
N ASN A 358 -4.70 -11.53 32.52
CA ASN A 358 -4.51 -12.07 33.88
C ASN A 358 -3.18 -12.83 34.09
N LYS A 359 -2.79 -13.03 35.36
CA LYS A 359 -1.43 -13.45 35.79
C LYS A 359 -1.10 -14.96 35.70
N GLN A 360 -2.00 -15.83 35.24
CA GLN A 360 -1.78 -17.26 35.46
C GLN A 360 -2.53 -18.19 34.50
N GLU A 361 -2.04 -18.38 33.27
CA GLU A 361 -2.56 -19.45 32.41
C GLU A 361 -1.43 -20.13 31.62
N THR A 362 -1.23 -21.42 31.89
CA THR A 362 -0.55 -22.36 30.98
C THR A 362 -1.61 -22.98 30.09
N GLY A 363 -1.40 -23.01 28.78
CA GLY A 363 -2.38 -23.58 27.85
C GLY A 363 -1.72 -24.07 26.56
N THR A 364 -2.56 -24.59 25.67
CA THR A 364 -2.13 -25.04 24.35
C THR A 364 -2.71 -24.16 23.26
N PHE A 365 -1.87 -23.83 22.30
CA PHE A 365 -2.26 -23.11 21.10
C PHE A 365 -2.22 -24.07 19.92
N ARG A 366 -3.25 -24.04 19.06
CA ARG A 366 -3.19 -24.70 17.76
C ARG A 366 -3.49 -23.71 16.66
N TYR A 367 -2.89 -23.95 15.50
CA TYR A 367 -3.26 -23.26 14.28
C TYR A 367 -3.57 -24.25 13.16
N ARG A 368 -4.52 -23.88 12.30
CA ARG A 368 -4.92 -24.66 11.13
C ARG A 368 -5.09 -23.77 9.93
N LEU A 369 -4.59 -24.21 8.79
CA LEU A 369 -4.81 -23.53 7.51
C LEU A 369 -5.92 -24.24 6.74
N HIS A 370 -6.88 -23.46 6.22
CA HIS A 370 -7.98 -23.95 5.41
C HIS A 370 -8.02 -23.20 4.07
N SER A 371 -8.46 -23.84 2.98
CA SER A 371 -8.82 -23.14 1.76
C SER A 371 -10.14 -22.37 1.94
N TRP A 372 -10.28 -21.24 1.25
CA TRP A 372 -11.48 -20.39 1.32
C TRP A 372 -12.65 -20.88 0.44
N THR A 373 -12.56 -22.04 -0.23
CA THR A 373 -13.61 -22.47 -1.18
C THR A 373 -14.84 -23.06 -0.47
N GLU A 374 -16.06 -22.67 -0.86
CA GLU A 374 -17.34 -23.22 -0.33
C GLU A 374 -17.42 -24.76 -0.38
N SER A 375 -16.75 -25.39 -1.34
CA SER A 375 -16.69 -26.85 -1.52
C SER A 375 -15.77 -27.58 -0.54
N ALA A 376 -14.96 -26.87 0.27
CA ALA A 376 -13.91 -27.45 1.11
C ALA A 376 -13.92 -26.95 2.57
N LEU A 377 -15.03 -26.35 3.02
CA LEU A 377 -15.25 -26.05 4.44
C LEU A 377 -15.04 -27.32 5.29
N GLY A 378 -13.91 -27.39 6.00
CA GLY A 378 -13.66 -28.39 7.04
C GLY A 378 -12.38 -29.23 6.93
N LYS A 379 -11.65 -29.25 5.80
CA LYS A 379 -10.36 -29.99 5.73
C LYS A 379 -9.15 -29.07 5.87
N PRO A 380 -8.29 -29.26 6.88
CA PRO A 380 -7.07 -28.48 7.02
C PRO A 380 -6.03 -28.87 5.95
N LEU A 381 -5.44 -27.87 5.30
CA LEU A 381 -4.29 -28.00 4.39
C LEU A 381 -2.97 -28.16 5.15
N ALA A 382 -2.94 -27.65 6.39
CA ALA A 382 -1.88 -27.84 7.35
C ALA A 382 -2.45 -27.63 8.76
N GLU A 383 -2.00 -28.43 9.72
CA GLU A 383 -2.34 -28.31 11.14
C GLU A 383 -1.07 -28.41 11.97
N SER A 384 -1.02 -27.62 13.05
CA SER A 384 0.08 -27.70 14.01
C SER A 384 -0.17 -28.78 15.05
N ASP A 385 0.91 -29.37 15.55
CA ASP A 385 0.86 -30.01 16.87
C ASP A 385 0.44 -28.97 17.93
N PRO A 386 -0.19 -29.38 19.04
CA PRO A 386 -0.48 -28.48 20.15
C PRO A 386 0.80 -27.85 20.68
N LEU A 387 0.94 -26.53 20.54
CA LEU A 387 2.07 -25.78 21.05
C LEU A 387 1.77 -25.39 22.49
N ARG A 388 2.55 -25.96 23.43
CA ARG A 388 2.42 -25.64 24.85
C ARG A 388 3.05 -24.28 25.11
N VAL A 389 2.26 -23.35 25.66
CA VAL A 389 2.75 -22.05 26.13
C VAL A 389 2.99 -22.16 27.62
N GLU A 390 4.27 -22.23 28.02
CA GLU A 390 4.67 -22.27 29.43
C GLU A 390 5.06 -20.86 29.90
N ASN A 391 4.38 -20.36 30.95
CA ASN A 391 4.63 -19.07 31.60
C ASN A 391 4.75 -17.84 30.65
N PRO A 392 3.65 -17.36 30.05
CA PRO A 392 3.67 -16.00 29.48
C PRO A 392 4.07 -14.99 30.57
N PRO A 393 4.87 -13.95 30.27
CA PRO A 393 5.36 -13.00 31.26
C PRO A 393 4.20 -12.38 32.06
N ARG A 394 4.45 -12.15 33.37
CA ARG A 394 3.51 -11.89 34.50
C ARG A 394 2.42 -10.80 34.33
N GLU A 395 2.36 -10.14 33.18
CA GLU A 395 1.34 -9.23 32.61
C GLU A 395 2.00 -8.65 31.33
N GLY A 396 1.26 -8.47 30.23
CA GLY A 396 1.79 -7.76 29.05
C GLY A 396 1.73 -8.54 27.73
N ALA A 397 2.37 -7.97 26.71
CA ALA A 397 2.37 -8.50 25.35
C ALA A 397 3.57 -9.43 25.11
N TRP A 398 3.33 -10.59 24.52
CA TRP A 398 4.35 -11.57 24.15
C TRP A 398 4.19 -11.99 22.69
N SER A 399 5.24 -12.52 22.08
CA SER A 399 5.23 -12.97 20.69
C SER A 399 5.66 -14.42 20.56
N MET A 400 5.09 -15.12 19.59
CA MET A 400 5.45 -16.48 19.22
C MET A 400 5.63 -16.58 17.72
N GLU A 401 6.74 -17.20 17.32
CA GLU A 401 7.04 -17.49 15.92
C GLU A 401 6.78 -18.97 15.64
N ILE A 402 6.07 -19.23 14.56
CA ILE A 402 5.75 -20.57 14.09
C ILE A 402 6.17 -20.74 12.64
N SER A 403 6.55 -21.96 12.28
CA SER A 403 6.84 -22.35 10.91
C SER A 403 5.89 -23.49 10.55
N MET A 404 5.00 -23.23 9.61
CA MET A 404 4.05 -24.20 9.06
C MET A 404 4.57 -24.71 7.72
N ARG A 405 4.75 -26.03 7.61
CA ARG A 405 4.99 -26.68 6.32
C ARG A 405 3.67 -27.23 5.81
N VAL A 406 3.30 -26.84 4.60
CA VAL A 406 2.05 -27.27 3.99
C VAL A 406 2.34 -28.53 3.18
N SER A 407 1.48 -29.54 3.29
CA SER A 407 1.66 -30.82 2.59
C SER A 407 1.48 -30.69 1.07
N THR A 408 0.79 -29.64 0.63
CA THR A 408 0.52 -29.28 -0.77
C THR A 408 0.96 -27.85 -1.02
N GLU A 409 1.45 -27.56 -2.23
CA GLU A 409 1.74 -26.19 -2.64
C GLU A 409 0.46 -25.36 -2.61
N LEU A 410 0.52 -24.19 -1.96
CA LEU A 410 -0.61 -23.28 -1.86
C LEU A 410 -0.63 -22.39 -3.10
N GLU A 411 -1.69 -22.48 -3.88
CA GLU A 411 -1.90 -21.62 -5.04
C GLU A 411 -2.25 -20.17 -4.64
N PRO A 412 -2.06 -19.18 -5.54
CA PRO A 412 -2.42 -17.80 -5.27
C PRO A 412 -3.92 -17.61 -5.04
N ALA A 413 -4.34 -17.52 -3.77
CA ALA A 413 -5.75 -17.48 -3.38
C ALA A 413 -5.94 -16.98 -1.94
N TRP A 414 -7.19 -16.84 -1.53
CA TRP A 414 -7.57 -16.61 -0.14
C TRP A 414 -7.56 -17.92 0.66
N TYR A 415 -7.05 -17.82 1.89
CA TYR A 415 -6.99 -18.90 2.87
C TYR A 415 -7.44 -18.38 4.24
N ILE A 416 -7.84 -19.32 5.10
CA ILE A 416 -8.20 -19.03 6.49
C ILE A 416 -7.19 -19.72 7.40
N LEU A 417 -6.41 -18.94 8.14
CA LEU A 417 -5.65 -19.42 9.28
C LEU A 417 -6.54 -19.36 10.53
N SER A 418 -7.00 -20.51 10.99
CA SER A 418 -7.74 -20.63 12.24
C SER A 418 -6.78 -20.77 13.42
N LEU A 419 -7.00 -20.00 14.48
CA LEU A 419 -6.28 -20.04 15.73
C LEU A 419 -7.21 -20.56 16.83
N ASP A 420 -6.86 -21.70 17.42
CA ASP A 420 -7.55 -22.24 18.59
C ASP A 420 -6.80 -21.83 19.86
N THR A 421 -7.31 -20.78 20.50
CA THR A 421 -6.82 -20.25 21.79
C THR A 421 -7.73 -20.62 22.95
N SER A 422 -8.71 -21.52 22.74
CA SER A 422 -9.73 -21.85 23.74
C SER A 422 -9.13 -22.36 25.06
N SER A 423 -7.96 -23.00 25.00
CA SER A 423 -7.25 -23.50 26.18
C SER A 423 -6.26 -22.52 26.82
N LEU A 424 -6.13 -21.31 26.26
CA LEU A 424 -5.26 -20.23 26.78
C LEU A 424 -6.01 -19.22 27.67
N GLY A 425 -7.31 -19.40 27.90
CA GLY A 425 -8.16 -18.51 28.69
C GLY A 425 -8.24 -17.07 28.15
N ALA A 426 -8.12 -16.04 28.99
CA ALA A 426 -8.38 -14.64 28.63
C ALA A 426 -7.20 -13.97 27.90
N VAL A 427 -6.84 -14.52 26.74
CA VAL A 427 -5.75 -14.05 25.86
C VAL A 427 -6.33 -13.45 24.59
N ARG A 428 -5.85 -12.26 24.21
CA ARG A 428 -6.22 -11.60 22.95
C ARG A 428 -5.05 -11.58 21.98
N LEU A 429 -5.33 -11.85 20.71
CA LEU A 429 -4.39 -11.60 19.63
C LEU A 429 -4.28 -10.09 19.39
N VAL A 430 -3.06 -9.57 19.40
CA VAL A 430 -2.73 -8.15 19.20
C VAL A 430 -2.36 -7.90 17.73
N SER A 431 -1.53 -8.77 17.17
CA SER A 431 -1.11 -8.71 15.77
C SER A 431 -0.71 -10.09 15.28
N ALA A 432 -0.86 -10.35 13.99
CA ALA A 432 -0.31 -11.54 13.34
C ALA A 432 0.35 -11.13 12.03
N MET A 433 1.57 -11.60 11.79
CA MET A 433 2.25 -11.45 10.51
C MET A 433 2.52 -12.84 9.97
N VAL A 434 2.10 -13.12 8.74
CA VAL A 434 2.41 -14.37 8.06
C VAL A 434 3.28 -14.05 6.85
N TYR A 435 4.32 -14.84 6.68
CA TYR A 435 5.31 -14.77 5.62
C TYR A 435 5.34 -16.10 4.85
N GLY A 436 5.81 -16.07 3.60
CA GLY A 436 5.89 -17.23 2.71
C GLY A 436 7.22 -17.37 2.00
#